data_AF-A0A1Z2XSJ5-F1
#
_entry.id   AF-A0A1Z2XSJ5-F1
#
_cell.length_a   1.000
_cell.length_b   1.000
_cell.length_c   1.000
_cell.angle_alpha   90.00
_cell.angle_beta   90.00
_cell.angle_gamma   90.00
#
_symmetry.space_group_name_H-M   'P 1'
#
loop_
_entity.id
_entity.type
_entity.pdbx_description
1 polymer ?
#
loop_
_entity_poly.entity_id
_entity_poly.type
_entity_poly.pdbx_seq_one_letter_code
_entity_poly.pdbx_strand_id
1 'polypeptide(L)'
;MYIYPYSLEYAIKYNERDLWRESYQANCDCARAIESAINENYDGSRLADDCRKAVLGEYGLDRVNWVLANTIHEKEQDGRISRGNKEWAKGFHIPQDTTQYQFVVDSHPGLLNIFVNEVRRDWQALGLFDESHCTGKTEDYTGKLLVLKPTVLKDEYKTPDFQLFLADGGFGCSPTARGRKVYGRFLKDGEETHYDRQDFLGVLKDEHLPDWAREKLTELQEQIQEDVPQMT
;
A
#
# COMPACT_ATOMS: atom_id res chain seq x y z
N MET A 1 -2.53 6.77 -8.71
CA MET A 1 -2.43 6.25 -10.10
C MET A 1 -2.49 4.72 -10.05
N TYR A 2 -3.40 4.04 -10.77
CA TYR A 2 -3.65 2.60 -10.60
C TYR A 2 -2.51 1.70 -11.12
N ILE A 3 -2.09 0.72 -10.33
CA ILE A 3 -1.07 -0.28 -10.71
C ILE A 3 -1.78 -1.56 -11.10
N TYR A 4 -1.58 -2.02 -12.33
CA TYR A 4 -2.08 -3.29 -12.82
C TYR A 4 -1.12 -4.43 -12.40
N PRO A 5 -1.53 -5.37 -11.51
CA PRO A 5 -0.61 -6.30 -10.86
C PRO A 5 -0.42 -7.61 -11.63
N TYR A 6 -1.10 -7.82 -12.76
CA TYR A 6 -1.07 -9.07 -13.52
C TYR A 6 -0.30 -8.95 -14.84
N SER A 7 0.06 -10.11 -15.41
CA SER A 7 0.79 -10.20 -16.67
C SER A 7 -0.03 -9.65 -17.85
N LEU A 8 0.66 -9.32 -18.94
CA LEU A 8 0.03 -8.95 -20.21
C LEU A 8 -0.87 -10.09 -20.73
N GLU A 9 -0.44 -11.34 -20.56
CA GLU A 9 -1.24 -12.52 -20.95
C GLU A 9 -2.58 -12.55 -20.19
N TYR A 10 -2.56 -12.30 -18.88
CA TYR A 10 -3.77 -12.19 -18.08
C TYR A 10 -4.65 -11.06 -18.59
N ALA A 11 -4.08 -9.88 -18.82
CA ALA A 11 -4.82 -8.72 -19.30
C ALA A 11 -5.49 -8.99 -20.66
N ILE A 12 -4.82 -9.70 -21.57
CA ILE A 12 -5.42 -10.11 -22.86
C ILE A 12 -6.57 -11.10 -22.63
N LYS A 13 -6.36 -12.12 -21.80
CA LYS A 13 -7.36 -13.16 -21.51
C LYS A 13 -8.64 -12.61 -20.91
N TYR A 14 -8.55 -11.60 -20.06
CA TYR A 14 -9.69 -11.00 -19.36
C TYR A 14 -10.17 -9.69 -19.98
N ASN A 15 -9.66 -9.31 -21.16
CA ASN A 15 -10.02 -8.09 -21.88
C ASN A 15 -9.75 -6.79 -21.07
N GLU A 16 -8.65 -6.78 -20.33
CA GLU A 16 -8.15 -5.68 -19.49
C GLU A 16 -6.86 -5.04 -20.06
N ARG A 17 -6.56 -5.30 -21.34
CA ARG A 17 -5.32 -4.87 -22.01
C ARG A 17 -5.07 -3.36 -21.91
N ASP A 18 -6.11 -2.55 -21.96
CA ASP A 18 -5.95 -1.09 -21.92
C ASP A 18 -5.52 -0.63 -20.51
N LEU A 19 -6.10 -1.19 -19.45
CA LEU A 19 -5.67 -0.96 -18.06
C LEU A 19 -4.22 -1.37 -17.84
N TRP A 20 -3.83 -2.52 -18.38
CA TRP A 20 -2.44 -2.97 -18.36
C TRP A 20 -1.53 -1.98 -19.08
N ARG A 21 -1.91 -1.52 -20.29
CA ARG A 21 -1.08 -0.62 -21.10
C ARG A 21 -0.86 0.72 -20.41
N GLU A 22 -1.91 1.30 -19.84
CA GLU A 22 -1.82 2.57 -19.09
C GLU A 22 -0.92 2.42 -17.86
N SER A 23 -1.13 1.37 -17.07
CA SER A 23 -0.29 1.11 -15.91
C SER A 23 1.16 0.85 -16.30
N TYR A 24 1.40 0.11 -17.39
CA TYR A 24 2.72 -0.21 -17.89
C TYR A 24 3.47 1.03 -18.37
N GLN A 25 2.82 1.89 -19.16
CA GLN A 25 3.39 3.15 -19.61
C GLN A 25 3.82 4.01 -18.42
N ALA A 26 2.95 4.15 -17.42
CA ALA A 26 3.28 4.88 -16.21
C ALA A 26 4.40 4.23 -15.37
N ASN A 27 4.62 2.91 -15.44
CA ASN A 27 5.79 2.28 -14.84
C ASN A 27 7.09 2.67 -15.56
N CYS A 28 7.07 2.67 -16.89
CA CYS A 28 8.20 3.11 -17.71
C CYS A 28 8.53 4.59 -17.45
N ASP A 29 7.52 5.46 -17.45
CA ASP A 29 7.69 6.89 -17.21
C ASP A 29 8.24 7.14 -15.79
N CYS A 30 7.70 6.45 -14.79
CA CYS A 30 8.22 6.48 -13.41
C CYS A 30 9.68 6.04 -13.35
N ALA A 31 10.08 4.97 -14.06
CA ALA A 31 11.47 4.52 -14.07
C ALA A 31 12.42 5.58 -14.66
N ARG A 32 12.04 6.19 -15.79
CA ARG A 32 12.80 7.29 -16.42
C ARG A 32 12.84 8.54 -15.53
N ALA A 33 11.77 8.83 -14.80
CA ALA A 33 11.73 9.93 -13.84
C ALA A 33 12.69 9.68 -12.65
N ILE A 34 12.77 8.45 -12.15
CA ILE A 34 13.75 8.06 -11.11
C ILE A 34 15.18 8.23 -11.64
N GLU A 35 15.47 7.75 -12.85
CA GLU A 35 16.79 7.91 -13.48
C GLU A 35 17.19 9.39 -13.60
N SER A 36 16.25 10.22 -14.07
CA SER A 36 16.47 11.67 -14.23
C SER A 36 16.70 12.33 -12.87
N ALA A 37 15.86 12.01 -11.88
CA ALA A 37 16.01 12.53 -10.52
C ALA A 37 17.37 12.17 -9.91
N ILE A 38 17.84 10.92 -10.07
CA ILE A 38 19.16 10.50 -9.60
C ILE A 38 20.28 11.27 -10.30
N ASN A 39 20.23 11.35 -11.64
CA ASN A 39 21.28 11.97 -12.44
C ASN A 39 21.40 13.49 -12.21
N GLU A 40 20.27 14.18 -12.09
CA GLU A 40 20.23 15.64 -11.91
C GLU A 40 20.60 16.09 -10.49
N ASN A 41 20.42 15.21 -9.49
CA ASN A 41 20.63 15.54 -8.08
C ASN A 41 21.89 14.90 -7.47
N TYR A 42 22.76 14.32 -8.30
CA TYR A 42 24.02 13.74 -7.86
C TYR A 42 25.19 14.72 -8.07
N ASP A 43 25.81 15.17 -6.98
CA ASP A 43 26.91 16.13 -7.01
C ASP A 43 28.30 15.48 -7.18
N GLY A 44 28.36 14.17 -7.42
CA GLY A 44 29.60 13.40 -7.44
C GLY A 44 29.97 12.77 -6.09
N SER A 45 29.25 13.12 -5.01
CA SER A 45 29.45 12.56 -3.66
C SER A 45 28.17 12.10 -2.97
N ARG A 46 27.07 12.83 -3.13
CA ARG A 46 25.78 12.55 -2.49
C ARG A 46 24.62 12.85 -3.44
N LEU A 47 23.47 12.25 -3.13
CA LEU A 47 22.19 12.67 -3.68
C LEU A 47 21.61 13.78 -2.82
N ALA A 48 20.96 14.77 -3.44
CA ALA A 48 20.22 15.79 -2.71
C ALA A 48 19.13 15.15 -1.83
N ASP A 49 18.95 15.68 -0.62
CA ASP A 49 18.03 15.13 0.39
C ASP A 49 16.58 15.05 -0.11
N ASP A 50 16.19 15.87 -1.09
CA ASP A 50 14.86 15.94 -1.68
C ASP A 50 14.72 15.38 -3.10
N CYS A 51 15.76 14.73 -3.62
CA CYS A 51 15.80 14.10 -4.95
C CYS A 51 14.53 13.28 -5.29
N ARG A 52 13.98 12.51 -4.33
CA ARG A 52 12.78 11.69 -4.55
C ARG A 52 11.45 12.45 -4.55
N LYS A 53 11.38 13.68 -4.01
CA LYS A 53 10.10 14.37 -3.76
C LYS A 53 9.29 14.60 -5.03
N ALA A 54 9.93 15.01 -6.11
CA ALA A 54 9.25 15.24 -7.40
C ALA A 54 8.62 13.95 -7.92
N VAL A 55 9.40 12.85 -7.92
CA VAL A 55 8.92 11.53 -8.38
C VAL A 55 7.78 11.02 -7.50
N LEU A 56 7.91 11.12 -6.18
CA LEU A 56 6.85 10.73 -5.25
C LEU A 56 5.58 11.56 -5.43
N GLY A 57 5.70 12.87 -5.66
CA GLY A 57 4.56 13.74 -5.91
C GLY A 57 3.81 13.42 -7.21
N GLU A 58 4.53 13.01 -8.26
CA GLU A 58 3.96 12.72 -9.57
C GLU A 58 3.38 11.30 -9.67
N TYR A 59 4.11 10.31 -9.19
CA TYR A 59 3.77 8.89 -9.39
C TYR A 59 3.15 8.22 -8.15
N GLY A 60 3.35 8.81 -6.97
CA GLY A 60 2.94 8.26 -5.69
C GLY A 60 3.89 7.18 -5.17
N LEU A 61 3.85 6.95 -3.85
CA LEU A 61 4.68 6.00 -3.13
C LEU A 61 4.50 4.56 -3.65
N ASP A 62 3.27 4.14 -3.90
CA ASP A 62 3.00 2.75 -4.30
C ASP A 62 3.68 2.40 -5.63
N ARG A 63 3.62 3.30 -6.61
CA ARG A 63 4.21 3.07 -7.94
C ARG A 63 5.72 3.16 -7.89
N VAL A 64 6.25 4.14 -7.18
CA VAL A 64 7.70 4.28 -7.01
C VAL A 64 8.25 3.02 -6.32
N ASN A 65 7.60 2.55 -5.26
CA ASN A 65 7.97 1.29 -4.60
C ASN A 65 7.88 0.09 -5.55
N TRP A 66 6.84 -0.01 -6.37
CA TRP A 66 6.67 -1.08 -7.36
C TRP A 66 7.81 -1.11 -8.39
N VAL A 67 8.16 0.04 -8.97
CA VAL A 67 9.24 0.16 -9.96
C VAL A 67 10.61 -0.13 -9.34
N LEU A 68 10.85 0.35 -8.13
CA LEU A 68 12.10 0.09 -7.41
C LEU A 68 12.24 -1.39 -7.03
N ALA A 69 11.16 -2.03 -6.56
CA ALA A 69 11.17 -3.46 -6.26
C ALA A 69 11.46 -4.30 -7.52
N ASN A 70 10.84 -3.96 -8.65
CA ASN A 70 11.14 -4.61 -9.94
C ASN A 70 12.61 -4.46 -10.33
N THR A 71 13.13 -3.23 -10.23
CA THR A 71 14.53 -2.95 -10.54
C THR A 71 15.49 -3.77 -9.68
N ILE A 72 15.16 -3.97 -8.39
CA ILE A 72 15.97 -4.78 -7.48
C ILE A 72 15.89 -6.26 -7.82
N HIS A 73 14.73 -6.78 -8.19
CA HIS A 73 14.60 -8.17 -8.68
C HIS A 73 15.51 -8.42 -9.87
N GLU A 74 15.51 -7.50 -10.84
CA GLU A 74 16.34 -7.62 -12.05
C GLU A 74 17.84 -7.40 -11.77
N LYS A 75 18.18 -6.72 -10.66
CA LYS A 75 19.55 -6.47 -10.21
C LYS A 75 19.91 -7.28 -8.95
N GLU A 76 19.24 -8.40 -8.68
CA GLU A 76 19.38 -9.13 -7.40
C GLU A 76 20.83 -9.56 -7.12
N GLN A 77 21.58 -9.87 -8.17
CA GLN A 77 22.98 -10.31 -8.07
C GLN A 77 23.98 -9.15 -7.88
N ASP A 78 23.56 -7.89 -7.99
CA ASP A 78 24.46 -6.75 -7.83
C ASP A 78 24.85 -6.54 -6.36
N GLY A 79 26.15 -6.58 -6.07
CA GLY A 79 26.69 -6.47 -4.71
C GLY A 79 26.52 -5.09 -4.07
N ARG A 80 26.23 -4.04 -4.84
CA ARG A 80 26.05 -2.66 -4.33
C ARG A 80 24.66 -2.43 -3.76
N ILE A 81 23.69 -3.26 -4.13
CA ILE A 81 22.35 -3.22 -3.55
C ILE A 81 22.39 -3.98 -2.22
N SER A 82 21.95 -3.31 -1.15
CA SER A 82 21.98 -3.86 0.20
C SER A 82 21.07 -5.08 0.35
N ARG A 83 21.43 -6.00 1.26
CA ARG A 83 20.59 -7.15 1.60
C ARG A 83 19.19 -6.72 2.08
N GLY A 84 19.10 -5.62 2.81
CA GLY A 84 17.82 -5.09 3.30
C GLY A 84 16.89 -4.63 2.17
N ASN A 85 17.43 -4.00 1.12
CA ASN A 85 16.64 -3.61 -0.05
C ASN A 85 16.20 -4.82 -0.88
N LYS A 86 17.07 -5.83 -1.00
CA LYS A 86 16.72 -7.11 -1.65
C LYS A 86 15.61 -7.84 -0.92
N GLU A 87 15.70 -7.93 0.40
CA GLU A 87 14.66 -8.58 1.20
C GLU A 87 13.32 -7.83 1.15
N TRP A 88 13.36 -6.49 1.21
CA TRP A 88 12.18 -5.66 1.01
C TRP A 88 11.52 -5.88 -0.35
N ALA A 89 12.30 -5.95 -1.43
CA ALA A 89 11.77 -6.15 -2.78
C ALA A 89 11.01 -7.48 -2.93
N LYS A 90 11.40 -8.55 -2.22
CA LYS A 90 10.70 -9.85 -2.23
C LYS A 90 9.24 -9.79 -1.77
N GLY A 91 8.86 -8.75 -1.03
CA GLY A 91 7.46 -8.50 -0.67
C GLY A 91 6.57 -8.15 -1.86
N PHE A 92 7.14 -7.80 -3.02
CA PHE A 92 6.41 -7.41 -4.22
C PHE A 92 6.32 -8.56 -5.22
N HIS A 93 5.10 -8.99 -5.52
CA HIS A 93 4.80 -9.96 -6.57
C HIS A 93 4.64 -9.25 -7.92
N ILE A 94 5.74 -9.12 -8.65
CA ILE A 94 5.77 -8.49 -9.98
C ILE A 94 5.81 -9.60 -11.06
N PRO A 95 4.86 -9.62 -12.01
CA PRO A 95 4.84 -10.60 -13.09
C PRO A 95 6.14 -10.62 -13.91
N GLN A 96 6.67 -11.81 -14.16
CA GLN A 96 7.92 -12.04 -14.89
C GLN A 96 7.63 -12.49 -16.32
N ASP A 97 7.05 -11.61 -17.15
CA ASP A 97 6.53 -11.94 -18.49
C ASP A 97 7.28 -11.26 -19.65
N THR A 98 8.53 -10.85 -19.41
CA THR A 98 9.47 -10.08 -20.27
C THR A 98 9.19 -8.58 -20.38
N THR A 99 8.00 -8.11 -20.05
CA THR A 99 7.71 -6.67 -20.09
C THR A 99 8.37 -5.92 -18.94
N GLN A 100 8.67 -6.62 -17.84
CA GLN A 100 9.22 -6.03 -16.63
C GLN A 100 10.61 -5.41 -16.81
N TYR A 101 11.38 -5.87 -17.80
CA TYR A 101 12.69 -5.32 -18.14
C TYR A 101 12.63 -3.85 -18.60
N GLN A 102 11.50 -3.38 -19.14
CA GLN A 102 11.43 -2.04 -19.74
C GLN A 102 11.28 -0.92 -18.71
N PHE A 103 10.85 -1.24 -17.48
CA PHE A 103 10.77 -0.29 -16.36
C PHE A 103 11.80 -0.61 -15.27
N VAL A 104 12.92 -1.21 -15.65
CA VAL A 104 14.12 -1.27 -14.79
C VAL A 104 14.80 0.10 -14.83
N VAL A 105 15.06 0.67 -13.66
CA VAL A 105 15.81 1.92 -13.52
C VAL A 105 17.28 1.68 -13.91
N ASP A 106 17.71 2.31 -14.99
CA ASP A 106 19.08 2.27 -15.48
C ASP A 106 19.91 3.39 -14.86
N SER A 107 20.25 3.21 -13.59
CA SER A 107 21.15 4.10 -12.84
C SER A 107 22.25 3.30 -12.17
N HIS A 108 23.34 3.97 -11.77
CA HIS A 108 24.41 3.32 -11.04
C HIS A 108 23.84 2.63 -9.77
N PRO A 109 24.03 1.31 -9.58
CA PRO A 109 23.34 0.56 -8.52
C PRO A 109 23.60 1.05 -7.09
N GLY A 110 24.75 1.68 -6.85
CA GLY A 110 25.03 2.35 -5.56
C GLY A 110 24.13 3.56 -5.30
N LEU A 111 23.86 4.37 -6.32
CA LEU A 111 22.97 5.53 -6.22
C LEU A 111 21.52 5.09 -6.10
N LEU A 112 21.12 4.09 -6.90
CA LEU A 112 19.82 3.43 -6.78
C LEU A 112 19.59 2.92 -5.35
N ASN A 113 20.58 2.24 -4.75
CA ASN A 113 20.47 1.74 -3.39
C ASN A 113 20.25 2.86 -2.36
N ILE A 114 20.89 4.02 -2.52
CA ILE A 114 20.67 5.20 -1.68
C ILE A 114 19.25 5.73 -1.88
N PHE A 115 18.82 5.92 -3.13
CA PHE A 115 17.48 6.39 -3.46
C PHE A 115 16.38 5.50 -2.85
N VAL A 116 16.53 4.17 -2.97
CA VAL A 116 15.61 3.19 -2.37
C VAL A 116 15.56 3.33 -0.85
N ASN A 117 16.70 3.57 -0.18
CA ASN A 117 16.70 3.77 1.26
C ASN A 117 15.91 5.01 1.67
N GLU A 118 16.04 6.13 0.94
CA GLU A 118 15.29 7.35 1.23
C GLU A 118 13.79 7.17 1.01
N VAL A 119 13.37 6.53 -0.09
CA VAL A 119 11.95 6.21 -0.33
C VAL A 119 11.39 5.29 0.75
N ARG A 120 12.16 4.28 1.18
CA ARG A 120 11.75 3.39 2.28
C ARG A 120 11.65 4.12 3.61
N ARG A 121 12.51 5.12 3.87
CA ARG A 121 12.39 5.98 5.05
C ARG A 121 11.13 6.84 5.00
N ASP A 122 10.79 7.40 3.84
CA ASP A 122 9.54 8.16 3.67
C ASP A 122 8.33 7.27 3.96
N TRP A 123 8.31 6.04 3.44
CA TRP A 123 7.25 5.07 3.74
C TRP A 123 7.17 4.75 5.24
N GLN A 124 8.30 4.51 5.89
CA GLN A 124 8.34 4.23 7.33
C GLN A 124 7.89 5.43 8.18
N ALA A 125 8.22 6.64 7.75
CA ALA A 125 7.86 7.87 8.45
C ALA A 125 6.34 8.12 8.48
N LEU A 126 5.56 7.48 7.59
CA LEU A 126 4.10 7.51 7.64
C LEU A 126 3.53 6.80 8.89
N GLY A 127 4.30 5.92 9.53
CA GLY A 127 3.88 5.21 10.74
C GLY A 127 2.69 4.26 10.53
N LEU A 128 2.49 3.79 9.30
CA LEU A 128 1.33 2.97 8.92
C LEU A 128 1.35 1.61 9.61
N PHE A 129 0.16 1.11 9.93
CA PHE A 129 -0.04 -0.26 10.36
C PHE A 129 0.27 -1.23 9.21
N ASP A 130 0.83 -2.37 9.56
CA ASP A 130 1.17 -3.49 8.67
C ASP A 130 0.61 -4.82 9.21
N GLU A 131 0.91 -5.93 8.52
CA GLU A 131 0.42 -7.26 8.90
C GLU A 131 0.85 -7.68 10.32
N SER A 132 1.95 -7.15 10.86
CA SER A 132 2.41 -7.50 12.22
C SER A 132 1.49 -6.95 13.32
N HIS A 133 0.73 -5.90 13.01
CA HIS A 133 -0.21 -5.26 13.93
C HIS A 133 -1.57 -5.95 13.98
N CYS A 134 -1.81 -6.92 13.09
CA CYS A 134 -3.10 -7.52 12.89
C CYS A 134 -3.13 -9.00 13.31
N THR A 135 -4.30 -9.50 13.65
CA THR A 135 -4.60 -10.94 13.72
C THR A 135 -4.92 -11.49 12.32
N GLY A 136 -4.99 -12.82 12.21
CA GLY A 136 -5.05 -13.52 10.92
C GLY A 136 -6.33 -13.30 10.11
N LYS A 137 -6.24 -13.44 8.78
CA LYS A 137 -7.32 -13.19 7.80
C LYS A 137 -8.46 -14.21 7.82
N THR A 138 -8.48 -15.16 8.76
CA THR A 138 -9.46 -16.27 8.81
C THR A 138 -10.61 -16.04 9.78
N GLU A 139 -10.59 -14.94 10.53
CA GLU A 139 -11.65 -14.63 11.50
C GLU A 139 -12.83 -13.87 10.88
N ASP A 140 -13.98 -13.90 11.56
CA ASP A 140 -15.11 -13.04 11.21
C ASP A 140 -14.82 -11.58 11.57
N TYR A 141 -15.08 -10.65 10.66
CA TYR A 141 -14.79 -9.22 10.83
C TYR A 141 -15.94 -8.41 11.45
N THR A 142 -17.14 -8.98 11.60
CA THR A 142 -18.33 -8.25 12.04
C THR A 142 -18.10 -7.63 13.42
N GLY A 143 -18.31 -6.32 13.53
CA GLY A 143 -18.13 -5.55 14.76
C GLY A 143 -16.68 -5.30 15.17
N LYS A 144 -15.70 -5.63 14.32
CA LYS A 144 -14.28 -5.51 14.65
C LYS A 144 -13.63 -4.32 13.97
N LEU A 145 -12.56 -3.83 14.60
CA LEU A 145 -11.71 -2.81 14.03
C LEU A 145 -10.69 -3.45 13.09
N LEU A 146 -10.82 -3.14 11.80
CA LEU A 146 -9.94 -3.62 10.75
C LEU A 146 -8.90 -2.58 10.38
N VAL A 147 -7.79 -3.07 9.82
CA VAL A 147 -6.74 -2.22 9.26
C VAL A 147 -6.73 -2.35 7.74
N LEU A 148 -6.95 -1.23 7.05
CA LEU A 148 -6.83 -1.15 5.59
C LEU A 148 -5.37 -1.24 5.15
N LYS A 149 -5.14 -1.92 4.02
CA LYS A 149 -3.86 -1.90 3.34
C LYS A 149 -3.54 -0.47 2.87
N PRO A 150 -2.30 0.00 3.07
CA PRO A 150 -1.86 1.32 2.57
C PRO A 150 -2.13 1.54 1.08
N THR A 151 -2.02 0.50 0.27
CA THR A 151 -2.21 0.55 -1.20
C THR A 151 -3.65 0.84 -1.64
N VAL A 152 -4.61 0.73 -0.72
CA VAL A 152 -6.03 1.05 -0.96
C VAL A 152 -6.28 2.55 -0.78
N LEU A 153 -5.46 3.21 0.04
CA LEU A 153 -5.55 4.63 0.33
C LEU A 153 -4.81 5.44 -0.73
N LYS A 154 -5.39 6.58 -1.13
CA LYS A 154 -4.62 7.58 -1.89
C LYS A 154 -3.49 8.12 -1.01
N ASP A 155 -2.41 8.55 -1.62
CA ASP A 155 -1.22 9.02 -0.91
C ASP A 155 -1.51 10.11 0.13
N GLU A 156 -2.40 11.06 -0.18
CA GLU A 156 -2.84 12.11 0.76
C GLU A 156 -3.58 11.59 2.01
N TYR A 157 -4.13 10.38 1.95
CA TYR A 157 -4.80 9.70 3.06
C TYR A 157 -3.98 8.54 3.65
N LYS A 158 -2.73 8.35 3.23
CA LYS A 158 -1.84 7.32 3.82
C LYS A 158 -1.36 7.78 5.20
N THR A 159 -2.26 7.75 6.17
CA THR A 159 -2.00 8.04 7.58
C THR A 159 -2.62 6.94 8.47
N PRO A 160 -2.08 6.71 9.68
CA PRO A 160 -2.51 5.56 10.51
C PRO A 160 -3.99 5.63 10.92
N ASP A 161 -4.53 6.83 11.12
CA ASP A 161 -5.93 7.07 11.47
C ASP A 161 -6.92 6.72 10.35
N PHE A 162 -6.56 6.98 9.09
CA PHE A 162 -7.34 6.56 7.92
C PHE A 162 -7.20 5.07 7.59
N GLN A 163 -6.34 4.31 8.28
CA GLN A 163 -6.32 2.85 8.11
C GLN A 163 -7.36 2.14 8.97
N LEU A 164 -7.87 2.77 10.04
CA LEU A 164 -8.74 2.13 11.00
C LEU A 164 -10.21 2.18 10.54
N PHE A 165 -10.76 1.00 10.29
CA PHE A 165 -12.09 0.82 9.72
C PHE A 165 -12.94 -0.11 10.60
N LEU A 166 -14.03 0.40 11.17
CA LEU A 166 -14.96 -0.40 11.97
C LEU A 166 -15.92 -1.12 11.03
N ALA A 167 -15.86 -2.46 11.02
CA ALA A 167 -16.73 -3.25 10.16
C ALA A 167 -18.09 -3.47 10.80
N ASP A 168 -19.15 -2.97 10.17
CA ASP A 168 -20.53 -3.14 10.63
C ASP A 168 -21.15 -4.46 10.13
N GLY A 169 -20.72 -4.96 8.96
CA GLY A 169 -21.18 -6.24 8.43
C GLY A 169 -20.93 -6.46 6.95
N GLY A 170 -21.78 -7.26 6.31
CA GLY A 170 -21.64 -7.65 4.91
C GLY A 170 -20.99 -9.02 4.73
N PHE A 171 -21.26 -9.64 3.58
CA PHE A 171 -20.79 -11.02 3.31
C PHE A 171 -19.27 -11.17 3.37
N GLY A 172 -18.51 -10.11 3.06
CA GLY A 172 -17.05 -10.11 3.18
C GLY A 172 -16.52 -10.21 4.60
N CYS A 173 -17.35 -9.97 5.63
CA CYS A 173 -16.95 -10.15 7.01
C CYS A 173 -16.70 -11.61 7.36
N SER A 174 -17.48 -12.51 6.77
CA SER A 174 -17.36 -13.94 7.01
C SER A 174 -16.23 -14.54 6.16
N PRO A 175 -15.32 -15.34 6.73
CA PRO A 175 -14.24 -16.00 6.01
C PRO A 175 -14.74 -17.09 5.04
N THR A 176 -15.95 -17.61 5.23
CA THR A 176 -16.51 -18.74 4.46
C THR A 176 -17.55 -18.30 3.43
N ALA A 177 -18.01 -17.05 3.49
CA ALA A 177 -18.98 -16.53 2.54
C ALA A 177 -18.33 -16.27 1.18
N ARG A 178 -19.13 -16.37 0.11
CA ARG A 178 -18.68 -16.06 -1.25
C ARG A 178 -18.59 -14.56 -1.53
N GLY A 179 -19.43 -13.77 -0.86
CA GLY A 179 -19.42 -12.32 -1.03
C GLY A 179 -18.18 -11.70 -0.40
N ARG A 180 -17.64 -10.66 -1.03
CA ARG A 180 -16.36 -10.05 -0.64
C ARG A 180 -16.49 -8.72 0.10
N LYS A 181 -17.64 -8.07 -0.01
CA LYS A 181 -17.86 -6.71 0.53
C LYS A 181 -17.99 -6.70 2.04
N VAL A 182 -17.17 -5.89 2.69
CA VAL A 182 -17.24 -5.50 4.10
C VAL A 182 -17.76 -4.07 4.14
N TYR A 183 -18.93 -3.87 4.73
CA TYR A 183 -19.50 -2.55 4.99
C TYR A 183 -19.08 -2.09 6.38
N GLY A 184 -18.88 -0.79 6.51
CA GLY A 184 -18.44 -0.20 7.77
C GLY A 184 -18.15 1.28 7.62
N ARG A 185 -17.35 1.80 8.53
CA ARG A 185 -17.00 3.22 8.57
C ARG A 185 -15.57 3.46 9.02
N PHE A 186 -14.97 4.54 8.55
CA PHE A 186 -13.69 4.99 9.09
C PHE A 186 -13.86 5.40 10.56
N LEU A 187 -12.95 4.95 11.42
CA LEU A 187 -13.00 5.32 12.83
C LEU A 187 -12.72 6.83 13.02
N LYS A 188 -11.90 7.41 12.15
CA LYS A 188 -11.48 8.81 12.22
C LYS A 188 -12.64 9.80 12.16
N ASP A 189 -13.54 9.68 11.19
CA ASP A 189 -14.59 10.66 10.90
C ASP A 189 -15.99 10.06 10.80
N GLY A 190 -16.11 8.73 10.88
CA GLY A 190 -17.39 8.04 10.78
C GLY A 190 -17.91 7.91 9.35
N GLU A 191 -17.13 8.25 8.32
CA GLU A 191 -17.58 8.10 6.92
C GLU A 191 -17.88 6.63 6.62
N GLU A 192 -19.14 6.35 6.26
CA GLU A 192 -19.62 5.03 5.90
C GLU A 192 -19.26 4.69 4.45
N THR A 193 -18.67 3.51 4.25
CA THR A 193 -18.30 3.01 2.93
C THR A 193 -18.16 1.48 2.94
N HIS A 194 -17.58 0.92 1.88
CA HIS A 194 -17.26 -0.50 1.81
C HIS A 194 -15.96 -0.77 1.09
N TYR A 195 -15.31 -1.86 1.49
CA TYR A 195 -14.12 -2.41 0.86
C TYR A 195 -14.28 -3.92 0.66
N ASP A 196 -13.44 -4.53 -0.16
CA ASP A 196 -13.40 -5.98 -0.25
C ASP A 196 -12.56 -6.55 0.90
N ARG A 197 -12.88 -7.77 1.34
CA ARG A 197 -12.15 -8.48 2.41
C ARG A 197 -10.63 -8.50 2.20
N GLN A 198 -10.20 -8.56 0.94
CA GLN A 198 -8.79 -8.59 0.56
C GLN A 198 -8.07 -7.25 0.72
N ASP A 199 -8.81 -6.14 0.89
CA ASP A 199 -8.26 -4.79 1.07
C ASP A 199 -7.79 -4.56 2.51
N PHE A 200 -8.13 -5.46 3.42
CA PHE A 200 -7.72 -5.42 4.82
C PHE A 200 -6.46 -6.26 5.06
N LEU A 201 -5.59 -5.76 5.94
CA LEU A 201 -4.46 -6.49 6.51
C LEU A 201 -4.97 -7.54 7.50
N GLY A 202 -5.96 -7.18 8.32
CA GLY A 202 -6.63 -8.04 9.30
C GLY A 202 -7.35 -7.22 10.35
N VAL A 203 -7.70 -7.86 11.47
CA VAL A 203 -8.26 -7.19 12.65
C VAL A 203 -7.11 -6.63 13.49
N LEU A 204 -7.22 -5.38 13.92
CA LEU A 204 -6.19 -4.74 14.74
C LEU A 204 -6.10 -5.45 16.11
N LYS A 205 -4.88 -5.78 16.54
CA LYS A 205 -4.65 -6.33 17.89
C LYS A 205 -4.84 -5.24 18.95
N ASP A 206 -5.42 -5.61 20.09
CA ASP A 206 -5.67 -4.68 21.20
C ASP A 206 -4.40 -3.99 21.72
N GLU A 207 -3.24 -4.66 21.67
CA GLU A 207 -1.93 -4.13 22.07
C GLU A 207 -1.41 -3.00 21.18
N HIS A 208 -1.97 -2.87 19.97
CA HIS A 208 -1.65 -1.82 19.00
C HIS A 208 -2.77 -0.80 18.84
N LEU A 209 -3.85 -0.89 19.62
CA LEU A 209 -4.96 0.06 19.58
C LEU A 209 -4.53 1.41 20.17
N PRO A 210 -4.51 2.50 19.37
CA PRO A 210 -4.18 3.83 19.87
C PRO A 210 -5.22 4.37 20.86
N ASP A 211 -4.81 5.24 21.78
CA ASP A 211 -5.70 5.80 22.81
C ASP A 211 -6.90 6.55 22.21
N TRP A 212 -6.67 7.40 21.20
CA TRP A 212 -7.75 8.12 20.51
C TRP A 212 -8.79 7.19 19.86
N ALA A 213 -8.34 6.02 19.37
CA ALA A 213 -9.21 5.04 18.73
C ALA A 213 -10.07 4.33 19.78
N ARG A 214 -9.50 4.08 20.97
CA ARG A 214 -10.23 3.52 22.12
C ARG A 214 -11.34 4.46 22.58
N GLU A 215 -11.02 5.75 22.74
CA GLU A 215 -11.99 6.79 23.12
C GLU A 215 -13.16 6.85 22.13
N LYS A 216 -12.86 6.92 20.82
CA LYS A 216 -13.89 6.93 19.78
C LYS A 216 -14.77 5.69 19.76
N LEU A 217 -14.20 4.50 19.98
CA LEU A 217 -14.99 3.27 20.04
C LEU A 217 -15.97 3.29 21.22
N THR A 218 -15.56 3.85 22.37
CA THR A 218 -16.45 4.03 23.53
C THR A 218 -17.58 5.00 23.22
N GLU A 219 -17.28 6.17 22.64
CA GLU A 219 -18.30 7.16 22.23
C GLU A 219 -19.36 6.54 21.30
N LEU A 220 -18.93 5.74 20.32
CA LEU A 220 -19.83 5.06 19.39
C LEU A 220 -20.71 4.02 20.09
N GLN A 221 -20.18 3.30 21.08
CA GLN A 221 -20.96 2.32 21.85
C GLN A 221 -22.02 3.00 22.72
N GLU A 222 -21.70 4.15 23.31
CA GLU A 222 -22.63 4.95 24.11
C GLU A 222 -23.78 5.49 23.25
N GLN A 223 -23.46 6.05 22.06
CA GLN A 223 -24.47 6.53 21.11
C GLN A 223 -25.44 5.42 20.66
N ILE A 224 -24.92 4.22 20.36
CA ILE A 224 -25.75 3.08 19.98
C ILE A 224 -26.66 2.64 21.13
N GLN A 225 -26.23 2.74 22.39
CA GLN A 225 -27.08 2.41 23.55
C GLN A 225 -28.16 3.45 23.81
N GLU A 226 -27.92 4.73 23.53
CA GLU A 226 -28.92 5.80 23.67
C GLU A 226 -30.02 5.74 22.59
N ASP A 227 -29.70 5.27 21.38
CA ASP A 227 -30.64 5.16 20.25
C ASP A 227 -31.54 3.90 20.27
N VAL A 228 -31.34 2.96 21.21
CA VAL A 228 -32.26 1.82 21.39
C VAL A 228 -33.50 2.31 22.14
N PRO A 229 -34.71 2.31 21.54
CA PRO A 229 -35.91 2.78 22.23
C PRO A 229 -36.14 1.91 23.47
N GLN A 230 -36.26 2.55 24.64
CA GLN A 230 -36.78 1.88 25.84
C GLN A 230 -38.22 1.44 25.55
N MET A 231 -38.39 0.19 25.12
CA MET A 231 -39.72 -0.44 25.06
C MET A 231 -40.19 -0.70 26.49
N THR A 232 -40.91 0.28 27.04
CA THR A 232 -41.80 0.10 28.21
C THR A 232 -43.15 -0.44 27.78
#